data_AF-A0JWG1-F1
#
_entry.id   AF-A0JWG1-F1
#
_cell.length_a   1.000
_cell.length_b   1.000
_cell.length_c   1.000
_cell.angle_alpha   90.00
_cell.angle_beta   90.00
_cell.angle_gamma   90.00
#
_symmetry.space_group_name_H-M   'P 1'
#
loop_
_entity.id
_entity.type
_entity.pdbx_description
1 polymer ?
#
loop_
_entity_poly.entity_id
_entity_poly.type
_entity_poly.pdbx_seq_one_letter_code
_entity_poly.pdbx_strand_id
1 'polypeptide(L)'
;MTTPKTPVADPGTASQDSLDIVSGDPAADNPAAGSPAAARFAAAYPVRPVPAPGPVDTAPIATTPAALQELDGLWKAVVHETRTRGNDIHLPISLAFAERLCRAYPEADAELVRVATLLHDTGWAHVDESRIISEGFAGDWRKAAIRFEHEKQGCDVARRVLPGLGYSEAFIERVCEIIDGHDTRPVAQSLEDALMRDADRLWRFDQAGIALASSWFKMDPATYTDRLTAEIVPELITQAAHDMAAADLNRSTALLKTAVIR
;
A
#
# COMPACT_ATOMS: atom_id res chain seq x y z
N MET A 1 67.03 -7.42 -11.53
CA MET A 1 66.31 -8.47 -12.28
C MET A 1 64.83 -8.22 -12.09
N THR A 2 64.18 -8.00 -13.23
CA THR A 2 62.87 -7.38 -13.44
C THR A 2 61.73 -8.36 -13.17
N THR A 3 60.78 -7.96 -12.33
CA THR A 3 59.46 -8.60 -12.20
C THR A 3 58.63 -8.36 -13.46
N PRO A 4 57.95 -9.37 -14.04
CA PRO A 4 57.08 -9.15 -15.20
C PRO A 4 55.78 -8.45 -14.78
N LYS A 5 55.46 -7.36 -15.48
CA LYS A 5 54.16 -6.68 -15.44
C LYS A 5 53.18 -7.44 -16.34
N THR A 6 52.05 -7.88 -15.78
CA THR A 6 50.89 -8.35 -16.56
C THR A 6 50.09 -7.14 -17.06
N PRO A 7 49.51 -7.15 -18.28
CA PRO A 7 49.00 -5.96 -18.93
C PRO A 7 47.64 -5.51 -18.38
N VAL A 8 47.47 -4.18 -18.34
CA VAL A 8 46.19 -3.49 -18.18
C VAL A 8 45.39 -3.64 -19.47
N ALA A 9 44.15 -4.12 -19.37
CA ALA A 9 43.21 -4.16 -20.48
C ALA A 9 42.51 -2.79 -20.63
N ASP A 10 42.51 -2.28 -21.87
CA ASP A 10 41.81 -1.07 -22.32
C ASP A 10 40.28 -1.28 -22.24
N PRO A 11 39.49 -0.25 -21.87
CA PRO A 11 38.03 -0.32 -21.89
C PRO A 11 37.53 -0.16 -23.32
N GLY A 12 37.20 -1.28 -23.97
CA GLY A 12 36.60 -1.32 -25.29
C GLY A 12 35.21 -0.68 -25.29
N THR A 13 35.11 0.44 -26.00
CA THR A 13 33.97 1.00 -26.75
C THR A 13 32.57 0.41 -26.49
N ALA A 14 31.73 1.21 -25.84
CA ALA A 14 30.29 1.05 -25.74
C ALA A 14 29.62 1.09 -27.12
N SER A 15 28.92 0.02 -27.49
CA SER A 15 27.91 0.02 -28.55
C SER A 15 26.61 0.61 -28.00
N GLN A 16 26.19 1.74 -28.57
CA GLN A 16 24.87 2.31 -28.38
C GLN A 16 23.84 1.45 -29.11
N ASP A 17 23.27 0.48 -28.41
CA ASP A 17 21.97 -0.09 -28.80
C ASP A 17 20.90 0.74 -28.10
N SER A 18 20.25 1.58 -28.90
CA SER A 18 19.05 2.32 -28.54
C SER A 18 17.93 1.34 -28.21
N LEU A 19 17.72 1.11 -26.91
CA LEU A 19 16.46 0.57 -26.41
C LEU A 19 15.41 1.67 -26.59
N ASP A 20 14.64 1.57 -27.66
CA ASP A 20 13.40 2.29 -27.83
C ASP A 20 12.52 2.03 -26.60
N ILE A 21 12.44 3.02 -25.72
CA ILE A 21 11.48 3.06 -24.64
C ILE A 21 10.12 3.21 -25.32
N VAL A 22 9.41 2.09 -25.45
CA VAL A 22 8.00 2.08 -25.78
C VAL A 22 7.29 2.81 -24.64
N SER A 23 6.99 4.09 -24.89
CA SER A 23 6.06 4.90 -24.11
C SER A 23 4.64 4.36 -24.34
N GLY A 24 4.37 3.18 -23.81
CA GLY A 24 3.02 2.62 -23.71
C GLY A 24 2.49 2.96 -22.34
N ASP A 25 1.48 3.82 -22.29
CA ASP A 25 0.71 4.08 -21.06
C ASP A 25 0.03 2.75 -20.64
N PRO A 26 0.44 2.10 -19.54
CA PRO A 26 -0.11 0.82 -19.13
C PRO A 26 -1.59 0.91 -18.70
N ALA A 27 -2.16 2.13 -18.67
CA ALA A 27 -3.56 2.38 -18.38
C ALA A 27 -4.53 1.96 -19.50
N ALA A 28 -4.06 1.69 -20.72
CA ALA A 28 -4.92 1.54 -21.89
C ALA A 28 -5.78 0.24 -21.93
N ASP A 29 -5.40 -0.82 -21.21
CA ASP A 29 -6.00 -2.17 -21.38
C ASP A 29 -6.73 -2.73 -20.14
N ASN A 30 -7.20 -1.88 -19.21
CA ASN A 30 -7.98 -2.35 -18.05
C ASN A 30 -9.37 -1.66 -17.99
N PRO A 31 -10.51 -2.40 -18.01
CA PRO A 31 -11.87 -1.82 -18.03
C PRO A 31 -12.20 -0.88 -16.86
N ALA A 32 -11.37 -0.84 -15.81
CA ALA A 32 -11.49 0.10 -14.70
C ALA A 32 -11.08 1.55 -15.05
N ALA A 33 -10.38 1.79 -16.17
CA ALA A 33 -10.01 3.13 -16.65
C ALA A 33 -11.22 3.99 -17.11
N GLY A 34 -12.45 3.45 -17.02
CA GLY A 34 -13.69 4.11 -17.45
C GLY A 34 -14.82 4.16 -16.41
N SER A 35 -14.56 3.91 -15.13
CA SER A 35 -15.62 4.01 -14.10
C SER A 35 -16.11 5.45 -13.95
N PRO A 36 -17.44 5.71 -13.96
CA PRO A 36 -17.99 7.05 -13.67
C PRO A 36 -17.53 7.61 -12.31
N ALA A 37 -17.26 6.75 -11.32
CA ALA A 37 -16.75 7.19 -10.02
C ALA A 37 -15.29 7.67 -10.11
N ALA A 38 -14.43 6.92 -10.81
CA ALA A 38 -13.05 7.33 -11.07
C ALA A 38 -12.97 8.65 -11.86
N ALA A 39 -13.83 8.83 -12.87
CA ALA A 39 -13.92 10.09 -13.62
C ALA A 39 -14.35 11.26 -12.73
N ARG A 40 -15.34 11.07 -11.84
CA ARG A 40 -15.76 12.08 -10.86
C ARG A 40 -14.63 12.43 -9.89
N PHE A 41 -13.93 11.43 -9.35
CA PHE A 41 -12.80 11.64 -8.45
C PHE A 41 -11.65 12.40 -9.15
N ALA A 42 -11.31 12.04 -10.38
CA ALA A 42 -10.30 12.76 -11.17
C ALA A 42 -10.71 14.21 -11.45
N ALA A 43 -11.98 14.47 -11.76
CA ALA A 43 -12.48 15.82 -11.97
C ALA A 43 -12.52 16.66 -10.68
N ALA A 44 -12.83 16.04 -9.54
CA ALA A 44 -12.85 16.71 -8.24
C ALA A 44 -11.44 17.04 -7.72
N TYR A 45 -10.44 16.23 -8.06
CA TYR A 45 -9.05 16.39 -7.63
C TYR A 45 -8.09 16.40 -8.82
N PRO A 46 -8.03 17.51 -9.59
CA PRO A 46 -7.23 17.58 -10.82
C PRO A 46 -5.72 17.70 -10.58
N VAL A 47 -5.29 18.03 -9.36
CA VAL A 47 -3.88 18.12 -8.97
C VAL A 47 -3.43 16.81 -8.34
N ARG A 48 -2.29 16.28 -8.78
CA ARG A 48 -1.68 15.05 -8.25
C ARG A 48 -0.24 15.31 -7.77
N PRO A 49 0.16 14.77 -6.61
CA PRO A 49 -0.68 14.06 -5.64
C PRO A 49 -1.75 15.00 -5.04
N VAL A 50 -2.84 14.45 -4.51
CA VAL A 50 -3.97 15.27 -3.97
C VAL A 50 -3.45 16.20 -2.88
N PRO A 51 -3.51 17.54 -3.04
CA PRO A 51 -2.97 18.45 -2.03
C PRO A 51 -3.69 18.30 -0.69
N ALA A 52 -2.94 18.20 0.40
CA ALA A 52 -3.50 18.14 1.75
C ALA A 52 -4.00 19.53 2.18
N PRO A 53 -5.29 19.70 2.51
CA PRO A 53 -5.80 20.96 3.05
C PRO A 53 -5.47 21.14 4.55
N GLY A 54 -5.23 20.04 5.28
CA GLY A 54 -4.89 20.03 6.70
C GLY A 54 -3.39 19.82 7.00
N PRO A 55 -3.01 19.79 8.28
CA PRO A 55 -1.63 19.54 8.69
C PRO A 55 -1.20 18.10 8.39
N VAL A 56 0.04 17.92 7.92
CA VAL A 56 0.64 16.62 7.65
C VAL A 56 1.60 16.23 8.78
N ASP A 57 1.26 15.18 9.53
CA ASP A 57 2.11 14.64 10.60
C ASP A 57 3.13 13.63 10.04
N THR A 58 4.38 14.06 9.94
CA THR A 58 5.51 13.24 9.45
C THR A 58 6.40 12.70 10.57
N ALA A 59 5.96 12.77 11.84
CA ALA A 59 6.66 12.13 12.95
C ALA A 59 6.70 10.59 12.75
N PRO A 60 7.59 9.84 13.43
CA PRO A 60 7.61 8.38 13.30
C PRO A 60 6.21 7.79 13.57
N ILE A 61 5.78 6.81 12.78
CA ILE A 61 4.41 6.25 12.91
C ILE A 61 4.17 5.66 14.30
N ALA A 62 5.20 5.10 14.93
CA ALA A 62 5.17 4.54 16.28
C ALA A 62 4.84 5.58 17.38
N THR A 63 4.89 6.88 17.09
CA THR A 63 4.49 7.94 18.03
C THR A 63 3.05 8.41 17.83
N THR A 64 2.30 7.81 16.89
CA THR A 64 0.87 8.10 16.72
C THR A 64 0.11 7.62 17.95
N PRO A 65 -0.71 8.47 18.58
CA PRO A 65 -1.58 8.03 19.67
C PRO A 65 -2.53 6.94 19.15
N ALA A 66 -2.55 5.78 19.81
CA ALA A 66 -3.48 4.72 19.45
C ALA A 66 -4.91 5.16 19.76
N ALA A 67 -5.83 4.99 18.80
CA ALA A 67 -7.26 5.15 19.02
C ALA A 67 -7.84 3.93 19.78
N LEU A 68 -7.43 3.80 21.04
CA LEU A 68 -7.84 2.71 21.91
C LEU A 68 -9.37 2.71 22.06
N GLN A 69 -9.98 1.52 22.06
CA GLN A 69 -11.40 1.27 22.38
C GLN A 69 -12.42 1.67 21.31
N GLU A 70 -12.12 2.56 20.37
CA GLU A 70 -13.09 2.97 19.35
C GLU A 70 -13.47 1.85 18.37
N LEU A 71 -12.49 1.05 17.92
CA LEU A 71 -12.69 -0.05 16.97
C LEU A 71 -12.46 -1.44 17.60
N ASP A 72 -12.33 -1.54 18.92
CA ASP A 72 -12.04 -2.80 19.62
C ASP A 72 -13.08 -3.89 19.33
N GLY A 73 -14.35 -3.51 19.18
CA GLY A 73 -15.42 -4.45 18.82
C GLY A 73 -15.18 -5.08 17.45
N LEU A 74 -14.72 -4.27 16.49
CA LEU A 74 -14.39 -4.73 15.14
C LEU A 74 -13.12 -5.58 15.15
N TRP A 75 -12.06 -5.16 15.83
CA TRP A 75 -10.83 -5.95 16.00
C TRP A 75 -11.12 -7.34 16.59
N LYS A 76 -11.97 -7.41 17.62
CA LYS A 76 -12.39 -8.68 18.24
C LYS A 76 -13.17 -9.57 17.27
N ALA A 77 -13.97 -8.98 16.38
CA ALA A 77 -14.76 -9.71 15.41
C ALA A 77 -13.94 -10.34 14.28
N VAL A 78 -12.71 -9.86 14.04
CA VAL A 78 -11.83 -10.33 12.95
C VAL A 78 -10.49 -10.91 13.41
N VAL A 79 -10.38 -11.36 14.68
CA VAL A 79 -9.13 -11.91 15.24
C VAL A 79 -8.58 -13.09 14.43
N HIS A 80 -9.46 -13.89 13.82
CA HIS A 80 -9.03 -14.99 12.97
C HIS A 80 -8.32 -14.46 11.72
N GLU A 81 -8.93 -13.47 11.07
CA GLU A 81 -8.45 -12.89 9.82
C GLU A 81 -7.14 -12.12 9.99
N THR A 82 -6.91 -11.54 11.18
CA THR A 82 -5.65 -10.84 11.48
C THR A 82 -4.44 -11.77 11.61
N ARG A 83 -4.61 -13.10 11.74
CA ARG A 83 -3.47 -14.03 11.84
C ARG A 83 -2.82 -14.38 10.51
N THR A 84 -3.50 -14.07 9.41
CA THR A 84 -2.98 -14.38 8.08
C THR A 84 -1.85 -13.42 7.75
N ARG A 85 -0.71 -13.96 7.28
CA ARG A 85 0.41 -13.21 6.70
C ARG A 85 0.90 -11.98 7.49
N GLY A 86 0.76 -11.96 8.81
CA GLY A 86 1.18 -10.83 9.65
C GLY A 86 0.22 -9.62 9.60
N ASN A 87 -1.06 -9.84 9.30
CA ASN A 87 -2.10 -8.82 9.35
C ASN A 87 -2.25 -8.18 10.75
N ASP A 88 -1.85 -8.87 11.82
CA ASP A 88 -1.80 -8.34 13.18
C ASP A 88 -0.65 -7.35 13.43
N ILE A 89 0.26 -7.17 12.46
CA ILE A 89 1.24 -6.08 12.40
C ILE A 89 0.81 -5.05 11.35
N HIS A 90 0.44 -5.51 10.15
CA HIS A 90 0.06 -4.66 9.02
C HIS A 90 -1.15 -3.78 9.32
N LEU A 91 -2.29 -4.37 9.68
CA LEU A 91 -3.56 -3.64 9.81
C LEU A 91 -3.50 -2.54 10.88
N PRO A 92 -2.93 -2.75 12.08
CA PRO A 92 -2.83 -1.68 13.07
C PRO A 92 -1.95 -0.51 12.63
N ILE A 93 -0.85 -0.77 11.92
CA ILE A 93 0.04 0.29 11.40
C ILE A 93 -0.66 1.06 10.27
N SER A 94 -1.31 0.35 9.34
CA SER A 94 -2.12 0.98 8.30
C SER A 94 -3.24 1.84 8.89
N LEU A 95 -3.94 1.38 9.93
CA LEU A 95 -4.97 2.18 10.60
C LEU A 95 -4.38 3.47 11.21
N ALA A 96 -3.19 3.42 11.81
CA ALA A 96 -2.52 4.61 12.34
C ALA A 96 -2.21 5.64 11.23
N PHE A 97 -1.81 5.17 10.04
CA PHE A 97 -1.64 6.04 8.88
C PHE A 97 -2.97 6.60 8.37
N ALA A 98 -4.01 5.77 8.28
CA ALA A 98 -5.36 6.22 7.92
C ALA A 98 -5.84 7.36 8.82
N GLU A 99 -5.60 7.28 10.13
CA GLU A 99 -5.97 8.34 11.07
C GLU A 99 -5.19 9.65 10.85
N ARG A 100 -3.89 9.56 10.51
CA ARG A 100 -3.10 10.74 10.12
C ARG A 100 -3.61 11.34 8.80
N LEU A 101 -3.92 10.49 7.83
CA LEU A 101 -4.48 10.90 6.55
C LEU A 101 -5.82 11.60 6.74
N CYS A 102 -6.75 11.06 7.54
CA CYS A 102 -8.03 11.73 7.84
C CYS A 102 -7.84 13.10 8.52
N ARG A 103 -6.78 13.31 9.31
CA ARG A 103 -6.46 14.65 9.86
C ARG A 103 -5.94 15.62 8.80
N ALA A 104 -5.17 15.12 7.83
CA ALA A 104 -4.69 15.91 6.70
C ALA A 104 -5.81 16.24 5.68
N TYR A 105 -6.86 15.41 5.63
CA TYR A 105 -8.03 15.52 4.75
C TYR A 105 -9.34 15.50 5.55
N PRO A 106 -9.65 16.57 6.31
CA PRO A 106 -10.80 16.62 7.21
C PRO A 106 -12.17 16.56 6.50
N GLU A 107 -12.21 16.70 5.17
CA GLU A 107 -13.40 16.53 4.37
C GLU A 107 -13.76 15.05 4.09
N ALA A 108 -12.82 14.11 4.30
CA ALA A 108 -13.07 12.69 4.13
C ALA A 108 -13.96 12.13 5.25
N ASP A 109 -14.77 11.12 4.93
CA ASP A 109 -15.48 10.33 5.93
C ASP A 109 -14.49 9.45 6.72
N ALA A 110 -14.04 9.97 7.86
CA ALA A 110 -12.99 9.32 8.66
C ALA A 110 -13.39 7.95 9.19
N GLU A 111 -14.68 7.72 9.50
CA GLU A 111 -15.14 6.40 9.96
C GLU A 111 -15.08 5.38 8.82
N LEU A 112 -15.53 5.77 7.61
CA LEU A 112 -15.45 4.92 6.43
C LEU A 112 -14.01 4.52 6.12
N VAL A 113 -13.07 5.47 6.12
CA VAL A 113 -11.64 5.18 5.86
C VAL A 113 -11.11 4.19 6.89
N ARG A 114 -11.33 4.45 8.18
CA ARG A 114 -10.79 3.62 9.27
C ARG A 114 -11.35 2.20 9.26
N VAL A 115 -12.66 2.05 9.05
CA VAL A 115 -13.31 0.73 8.98
C VAL A 115 -12.85 -0.02 7.73
N ALA A 116 -12.77 0.64 6.58
CA ALA A 116 -12.26 0.02 5.35
C ALA A 116 -10.80 -0.39 5.48
N THR A 117 -9.93 0.45 6.07
CA THR A 117 -8.52 0.12 6.34
C THR A 117 -8.39 -1.07 7.29
N LEU A 118 -9.23 -1.18 8.32
CA LEU A 118 -9.18 -2.34 9.22
C LEU A 118 -9.55 -3.64 8.47
N LEU A 119 -10.50 -3.57 7.54
CA LEU A 119 -11.10 -4.74 6.90
C LEU A 119 -10.49 -5.13 5.55
N HIS A 120 -9.79 -4.23 4.84
CA HIS A 120 -9.40 -4.42 3.43
C HIS A 120 -8.71 -5.77 3.16
N ASP A 121 -7.84 -6.18 4.08
CA ASP A 121 -6.99 -7.35 3.92
C ASP A 121 -7.47 -8.58 4.70
N THR A 122 -8.68 -8.53 5.29
CA THR A 122 -9.26 -9.67 6.02
C THR A 122 -9.59 -10.86 5.11
N GLY A 123 -9.82 -10.61 3.82
CA GLY A 123 -10.12 -11.66 2.85
C GLY A 123 -8.99 -12.64 2.60
N TRP A 124 -7.74 -12.27 2.91
CA TRP A 124 -6.59 -13.18 2.74
C TRP A 124 -6.68 -14.44 3.59
N ALA A 125 -7.40 -14.39 4.73
CA ALA A 125 -7.62 -15.56 5.58
C ALA A 125 -8.54 -16.62 4.95
N HIS A 126 -9.22 -16.25 3.87
CA HIS A 126 -10.21 -17.08 3.19
C HIS A 126 -9.77 -17.50 1.78
N VAL A 127 -8.50 -17.29 1.44
CA VAL A 127 -7.87 -17.80 0.21
C VAL A 127 -6.77 -18.79 0.55
N ASP A 128 -6.30 -19.55 -0.45
CA ASP A 128 -5.26 -20.58 -0.25
C ASP A 128 -3.92 -19.95 0.17
N GLU A 129 -3.58 -20.06 1.46
CA GLU A 129 -2.37 -19.52 2.07
C GLU A 129 -1.08 -19.97 1.38
N SER A 130 -1.05 -21.20 0.85
CA SER A 130 0.13 -21.75 0.17
C SER A 130 0.45 -21.04 -1.14
N ARG A 131 -0.55 -20.32 -1.69
CA ARG A 131 -0.48 -19.58 -2.95
C ARG A 131 -0.32 -18.08 -2.76
N ILE A 132 -0.58 -17.56 -1.56
CA ILE A 132 -0.55 -16.11 -1.27
C ILE A 132 0.79 -15.49 -1.66
N ILE A 133 1.90 -16.01 -1.14
CA ILE A 133 3.22 -15.45 -1.40
C ILE A 133 3.70 -15.75 -2.82
N SER A 134 3.47 -16.99 -3.31
CA SER A 134 3.96 -17.43 -4.61
C SER A 134 3.19 -16.84 -5.80
N GLU A 135 1.91 -16.48 -5.63
CA GLU A 135 1.05 -15.99 -6.72
C GLU A 135 0.55 -14.57 -6.47
N GLY A 136 0.28 -14.18 -5.23
CA GLY A 136 -0.21 -12.84 -4.89
C GLY A 136 0.89 -11.77 -4.88
N PHE A 137 2.15 -12.15 -4.67
CA PHE A 137 3.26 -11.20 -4.49
C PHE A 137 4.40 -11.38 -5.52
N ALA A 138 4.21 -12.20 -6.55
CA ALA A 138 5.18 -12.41 -7.63
C ALA A 138 4.59 -11.98 -9.00
N GLY A 139 5.45 -11.53 -9.93
CA GLY A 139 5.05 -11.17 -11.31
C GLY A 139 4.12 -9.95 -11.43
N ASP A 140 3.25 -9.94 -12.45
CA ASP A 140 2.18 -8.95 -12.64
C ASP A 140 1.02 -9.21 -11.66
N TRP A 141 1.31 -8.99 -10.38
CA TRP A 141 0.46 -9.34 -9.24
C TRP A 141 -0.94 -8.71 -9.31
N ARG A 142 -1.10 -7.58 -10.01
CA ARG A 142 -2.39 -6.90 -10.21
C ARG A 142 -3.41 -7.73 -10.99
N LYS A 143 -2.96 -8.75 -11.72
CA LYS A 143 -3.81 -9.69 -12.47
C LYS A 143 -3.97 -11.04 -11.78
N ALA A 144 -3.37 -11.22 -10.61
CA ALA A 144 -3.45 -12.50 -9.91
C ALA A 144 -4.89 -12.75 -9.46
N ALA A 145 -5.47 -13.87 -9.88
CA ALA A 145 -6.85 -14.25 -9.53
C ALA A 145 -7.07 -14.28 -8.00
N ILE A 146 -6.04 -14.64 -7.24
CA ILE A 146 -6.06 -14.65 -5.78
C ILE A 146 -6.26 -13.25 -5.17
N ARG A 147 -5.92 -12.17 -5.91
CA ARG A 147 -6.18 -10.82 -5.45
C ARG A 147 -7.65 -10.44 -5.53
N PHE A 148 -8.27 -10.65 -6.69
CA PHE A 148 -9.72 -10.50 -6.83
C PHE A 148 -10.50 -11.37 -5.84
N GLU A 149 -9.99 -12.57 -5.55
CA GLU A 149 -10.60 -13.46 -4.57
C GLU A 149 -10.54 -12.89 -3.16
N HIS A 150 -9.36 -12.41 -2.69
CA HIS A 150 -9.29 -11.83 -1.35
C HIS A 150 -10.12 -10.54 -1.24
N GLU A 151 -10.20 -9.71 -2.29
CA GLU A 151 -11.01 -8.49 -2.27
C GLU A 151 -12.49 -8.85 -2.05
N LYS A 152 -12.97 -9.85 -2.78
CA LYS A 152 -14.33 -10.38 -2.59
C LYS A 152 -14.56 -10.96 -1.20
N GLN A 153 -13.62 -11.78 -0.71
CA GLN A 153 -13.71 -12.34 0.65
C GLN A 153 -13.68 -11.25 1.73
N GLY A 154 -12.93 -10.16 1.53
CA GLY A 154 -12.92 -9.01 2.43
C GLY A 154 -14.30 -8.34 2.53
N CYS A 155 -15.01 -8.21 1.40
CA CYS A 155 -16.40 -7.74 1.40
C CYS A 155 -17.33 -8.71 2.15
N ASP A 156 -17.14 -10.03 2.00
CA ASP A 156 -17.93 -11.03 2.72
C ASP A 156 -17.68 -10.97 4.24
N VAL A 157 -16.43 -10.74 4.66
CA VAL A 157 -16.08 -10.47 6.07
C VAL A 157 -16.78 -9.20 6.56
N ALA A 158 -16.71 -8.10 5.80
CA ALA A 158 -17.36 -6.83 6.18
C ALA A 158 -18.87 -7.00 6.39
N ARG A 159 -19.57 -7.64 5.44
CA ARG A 159 -21.01 -7.93 5.52
C ARG A 159 -21.37 -8.85 6.69
N ARG A 160 -20.46 -9.74 7.11
CA ARG A 160 -20.67 -10.62 8.26
C ARG A 160 -20.52 -9.90 9.59
N VAL A 161 -19.48 -9.07 9.75
CA VAL A 161 -19.09 -8.54 11.08
C VAL A 161 -19.74 -7.22 11.43
N LEU A 162 -19.93 -6.32 10.45
CA LEU A 162 -20.38 -4.95 10.68
C LEU A 162 -21.85 -4.85 11.18
N PRO A 163 -22.82 -5.68 10.75
CA PRO A 163 -24.19 -5.60 11.26
C PRO A 163 -24.27 -5.80 12.78
N GLY A 164 -23.49 -6.73 13.33
CA GLY A 164 -23.45 -7.02 14.77
C GLY A 164 -22.87 -5.88 15.62
N LEU A 165 -22.24 -4.90 14.97
CA LEU A 165 -21.64 -3.72 15.60
C LEU A 165 -22.50 -2.46 15.41
N GLY A 166 -23.66 -2.57 14.75
CA GLY A 166 -24.61 -1.47 14.58
C GLY A 166 -24.44 -0.63 13.32
N TYR A 167 -23.56 -1.04 12.39
CA TYR A 167 -23.41 -0.35 11.11
C TYR A 167 -24.61 -0.61 10.19
N SER A 168 -25.01 0.45 9.46
CA SER A 168 -26.11 0.35 8.49
C SER A 168 -25.69 -0.37 7.22
N GLU A 169 -26.64 -1.01 6.54
CA GLU A 169 -26.41 -1.68 5.24
C GLU A 169 -25.77 -0.72 4.23
N ALA A 170 -26.23 0.54 4.17
CA ALA A 170 -25.66 1.56 3.28
C ALA A 170 -24.19 1.88 3.60
N PHE A 171 -23.80 1.90 4.88
CA PHE A 171 -22.40 2.08 5.26
C PHE A 171 -21.55 0.86 4.88
N ILE A 172 -22.08 -0.35 5.11
CA ILE A 172 -21.40 -1.60 4.79
C ILE A 172 -21.12 -1.70 3.29
N GLU A 173 -22.06 -1.31 2.43
CA GLU A 173 -21.82 -1.31 0.98
C GLU A 173 -20.77 -0.28 0.57
N ARG A 174 -20.72 0.92 1.18
CA ARG A 174 -19.63 1.88 0.95
C ARG A 174 -18.26 1.32 1.38
N VAL A 175 -18.20 0.56 2.48
CA VAL A 175 -16.97 -0.15 2.88
C VAL A 175 -16.60 -1.19 1.81
N CYS A 176 -17.56 -1.98 1.34
CA CYS A 176 -17.33 -2.99 0.32
C CYS A 176 -16.88 -2.38 -1.02
N GLU A 177 -17.41 -1.22 -1.42
CA GLU A 177 -16.97 -0.49 -2.63
C GLU A 177 -15.47 -0.12 -2.57
N ILE A 178 -14.97 0.22 -1.37
CA ILE A 178 -13.56 0.51 -1.14
C ILE A 178 -12.73 -0.77 -1.15
N ILE A 179 -13.16 -1.81 -0.43
CA ILE A 179 -12.41 -3.08 -0.28
C ILE A 179 -12.35 -3.86 -1.60
N ASP A 180 -13.49 -4.04 -2.27
CA ASP A 180 -13.53 -4.63 -3.60
C ASP A 180 -12.63 -3.78 -4.49
N GLY A 181 -11.62 -4.35 -5.13
CA GLY A 181 -10.73 -3.63 -6.02
C GLY A 181 -9.63 -2.76 -5.41
N HIS A 182 -9.43 -2.70 -4.07
CA HIS A 182 -8.40 -1.87 -3.45
C HIS A 182 -6.97 -2.16 -3.93
N ASP A 183 -6.70 -3.41 -4.30
CA ASP A 183 -5.43 -3.91 -4.79
C ASP A 183 -5.40 -3.93 -6.33
N THR A 184 -6.51 -4.31 -6.95
CA THR A 184 -6.56 -4.65 -8.39
C THR A 184 -6.97 -3.49 -9.28
N ARG A 185 -7.78 -2.52 -8.79
CA ARG A 185 -8.12 -1.34 -9.60
C ARG A 185 -6.92 -0.41 -9.73
N PRO A 186 -6.69 0.17 -10.92
CA PRO A 186 -5.56 1.06 -11.17
C PRO A 186 -5.73 2.47 -10.57
N VAL A 187 -6.96 2.89 -10.28
CA VAL A 187 -7.28 4.24 -9.84
C VAL A 187 -8.28 4.23 -8.69
N ALA A 188 -8.12 5.17 -7.76
CA ALA A 188 -9.09 5.41 -6.69
C ALA A 188 -10.38 6.04 -7.24
N GLN A 189 -11.50 5.73 -6.58
CA GLN A 189 -12.84 6.17 -6.97
C GLN A 189 -13.45 7.23 -6.05
N SER A 190 -12.87 7.45 -4.88
CA SER A 190 -13.22 8.53 -3.94
C SER A 190 -11.99 8.97 -3.15
N LEU A 191 -12.13 10.04 -2.36
CA LEU A 191 -11.08 10.44 -1.43
C LEU A 191 -10.85 9.34 -0.39
N GLU A 192 -11.90 8.74 0.17
CA GLU A 192 -11.79 7.67 1.16
C GLU A 192 -11.08 6.43 0.62
N ASP A 193 -11.37 6.03 -0.63
CA ASP A 193 -10.64 4.97 -1.34
C ASP A 193 -9.15 5.33 -1.48
N ALA A 194 -8.85 6.57 -1.87
CA ALA A 194 -7.46 7.05 -1.95
C ALA A 194 -6.73 7.02 -0.61
N LEU A 195 -7.37 7.47 0.48
CA LEU A 195 -6.74 7.48 1.81
C LEU A 195 -6.51 6.07 2.35
N MET A 196 -7.48 5.16 2.14
CA MET A 196 -7.34 3.76 2.54
C MET A 196 -6.19 3.09 1.76
N ARG A 197 -6.11 3.29 0.44
CA ARG A 197 -5.03 2.77 -0.42
C ARG A 197 -3.65 3.31 -0.06
N ASP A 198 -3.57 4.58 0.29
CA ASP A 198 -2.33 5.18 0.76
C ASP A 198 -1.94 4.59 2.12
N ALA A 199 -2.90 4.38 3.03
CA ALA A 199 -2.67 3.74 4.32
C ALA A 199 -2.17 2.27 4.20
N ASP A 200 -2.70 1.48 3.26
CA ASP A 200 -2.17 0.15 2.93
C ASP A 200 -0.75 0.21 2.32
N ARG A 201 -0.37 1.30 1.66
CA ARG A 201 1.00 1.45 1.14
C ARG A 201 1.97 1.92 2.20
N LEU A 202 1.54 2.85 3.05
CA LEU A 202 2.40 3.57 3.99
C LEU A 202 3.03 2.70 5.06
N TRP A 203 2.36 1.64 5.53
CA TRP A 203 2.93 0.77 6.56
C TRP A 203 4.27 0.15 6.14
N ARG A 204 4.51 0.01 4.83
CA ARG A 204 5.73 -0.59 4.25
C ARG A 204 6.98 0.30 4.42
N PHE A 205 6.83 1.57 4.81
CA PHE A 205 7.95 2.53 4.86
C PHE A 205 8.62 2.63 6.24
N ASP A 206 7.95 2.22 7.32
CA ASP A 206 8.56 2.09 8.65
C ASP A 206 9.33 0.77 8.81
N GLN A 207 10.17 0.65 9.84
CA GLN A 207 11.04 -0.52 10.08
C GLN A 207 10.26 -1.82 10.20
N ALA A 208 9.11 -1.80 10.90
CA ALA A 208 8.29 -2.99 11.05
C ALA A 208 7.78 -3.48 9.68
N GLY A 209 7.36 -2.54 8.83
CA GLY A 209 6.95 -2.80 7.47
C GLY A 209 8.07 -3.34 6.60
N ILE A 210 9.22 -2.68 6.61
CA ILE A 210 10.40 -3.12 5.85
C ILE A 210 10.82 -4.52 6.28
N ALA A 211 10.93 -4.80 7.57
CA ALA A 211 11.34 -6.10 8.07
C ALA A 211 10.37 -7.22 7.68
N LEU A 212 9.06 -6.97 7.81
CA LEU A 212 8.04 -7.97 7.49
C LEU A 212 7.91 -8.17 5.97
N ALA A 213 7.73 -7.08 5.21
CA ALA A 213 7.46 -7.18 3.78
C ALA A 213 8.68 -7.65 2.99
N SER A 214 9.91 -7.25 3.34
CA SER A 214 11.13 -7.76 2.71
C SER A 214 11.22 -9.29 2.81
N SER A 215 10.76 -9.89 3.93
CA SER A 215 10.69 -11.34 4.11
C SER A 215 9.72 -12.02 3.13
N TRP A 216 8.60 -11.39 2.81
CA TRP A 216 7.62 -11.91 1.85
C TRP A 216 8.20 -11.98 0.44
N PHE A 217 8.96 -10.95 0.05
CA PHE A 217 9.57 -10.86 -1.27
C PHE A 217 10.95 -11.51 -1.37
N LYS A 218 11.48 -12.08 -0.27
CA LYS A 218 12.84 -12.63 -0.18
C LYS A 218 13.91 -11.62 -0.62
N MET A 219 13.70 -10.36 -0.24
CA MET A 219 14.62 -9.26 -0.47
C MET A 219 15.36 -8.93 0.82
N ASP A 220 16.61 -8.49 0.73
CA ASP A 220 17.24 -7.80 1.85
C ASP A 220 16.62 -6.40 2.03
N PRO A 221 16.78 -5.77 3.20
CA PRO A 221 16.22 -4.44 3.45
C PRO A 221 16.68 -3.37 2.47
N ALA A 222 17.92 -3.42 1.96
CA ALA A 222 18.41 -2.41 1.03
C ALA A 222 17.70 -2.49 -0.32
N THR A 223 17.67 -3.68 -0.91
CA THR A 223 16.90 -3.98 -2.13
C THR A 223 15.43 -3.61 -1.95
N TYR A 224 14.83 -3.91 -0.79
CA TYR A 224 13.43 -3.57 -0.54
C TYR A 224 13.20 -2.05 -0.44
N THR A 225 14.09 -1.28 0.20
CA THR A 225 13.98 0.18 0.24
C THR A 225 14.18 0.85 -1.13
N ASP A 226 15.04 0.29 -2.01
CA ASP A 226 15.12 0.76 -3.40
C ASP A 226 13.79 0.57 -4.12
N ARG A 227 13.17 -0.60 -3.93
CA ARG A 227 11.85 -0.91 -4.49
C ARG A 227 10.76 0.02 -3.98
N LEU A 228 10.73 0.33 -2.68
CA LEU A 228 9.77 1.30 -2.13
C LEU A 228 9.89 2.64 -2.84
N THR A 229 11.13 3.10 -3.08
CA THR A 229 11.41 4.36 -3.79
C THR A 229 10.95 4.31 -5.25
N ALA A 230 11.31 3.25 -5.97
CA ALA A 230 11.12 3.17 -7.42
C ALA A 230 9.70 2.77 -7.83
N GLU A 231 9.04 1.91 -7.04
CA GLU A 231 7.76 1.30 -7.42
C GLU A 231 6.60 1.78 -6.55
N ILE A 232 6.78 1.99 -5.23
CA ILE A 232 5.66 2.24 -4.33
C ILE A 232 5.38 3.73 -4.12
N VAL A 233 6.41 4.58 -3.99
CA VAL A 233 6.23 6.05 -3.90
C VAL A 233 5.42 6.61 -5.09
N PRO A 234 5.67 6.22 -6.36
CA PRO A 234 4.87 6.69 -7.48
C PRO A 234 3.39 6.30 -7.44
N GLU A 235 3.02 5.28 -6.67
CA GLU A 235 1.62 4.85 -6.51
C GLU A 235 0.86 5.64 -5.45
N LEU A 236 1.53 6.41 -4.60
CA LEU A 236 0.88 7.19 -3.54
C LEU A 236 0.04 8.30 -4.16
N ILE A 237 -1.20 8.42 -3.69
CA ILE A 237 -2.24 9.22 -4.33
C ILE A 237 -2.28 10.64 -3.74
N THR A 238 -1.98 10.77 -2.45
CA THR A 238 -2.15 12.00 -1.68
C THR A 238 -0.84 12.65 -1.24
N GLN A 239 -0.81 13.97 -1.17
CA GLN A 239 0.39 14.74 -0.77
C GLN A 239 0.85 14.31 0.64
N ALA A 240 -0.10 14.14 1.57
CA ALA A 240 0.23 13.72 2.92
C ALA A 240 0.89 12.33 2.95
N ALA A 241 0.46 11.39 2.10
CA ALA A 241 1.09 10.09 1.98
C ALA A 241 2.51 10.18 1.41
N HIS A 242 2.74 10.99 0.37
CA HIS A 242 4.08 11.24 -0.14
C HIS A 242 5.03 11.78 0.94
N ASP A 243 4.58 12.77 1.70
CA ASP A 243 5.38 13.39 2.75
C ASP A 243 5.70 12.42 3.91
N MET A 244 4.71 11.62 4.33
CA MET A 244 4.89 10.57 5.34
C MET A 244 5.85 9.48 4.86
N ALA A 245 5.65 8.98 3.64
CA ALA A 245 6.50 7.94 3.04
C ALA A 245 7.95 8.42 2.90
N ALA A 246 8.18 9.63 2.41
CA ALA A 246 9.53 10.20 2.29
C ALA A 246 10.20 10.35 3.66
N ALA A 247 9.46 10.81 4.67
CA ALA A 247 10.00 10.98 6.03
C ALA A 247 10.36 9.64 6.68
N ASP A 248 9.49 8.63 6.59
CA ASP A 248 9.75 7.29 7.14
C ASP A 248 10.86 6.57 6.37
N LEU A 249 10.85 6.62 5.04
CA LEU A 249 11.90 6.00 4.23
C LEU A 249 13.29 6.56 4.53
N ASN A 250 13.40 7.88 4.72
CA ASN A 250 14.65 8.52 5.10
C ASN A 250 15.14 8.04 6.48
N ARG A 251 14.23 7.94 7.46
CA ARG A 251 14.55 7.38 8.79
C ARG A 251 15.00 5.93 8.69
N SER A 252 14.26 5.11 7.95
CA SER A 252 14.55 3.70 7.74
C SER A 252 15.88 3.45 7.05
N THR A 253 16.14 4.18 5.97
CA THR A 253 17.40 4.11 5.23
C THR A 253 18.58 4.44 6.12
N ALA A 254 18.46 5.49 6.94
CA ALA A 254 19.51 5.88 7.88
C ALA A 254 19.71 4.86 9.01
N LEU A 255 18.63 4.39 9.63
CA LEU A 255 18.68 3.46 10.77
C LEU A 255 19.20 2.08 10.36
N LEU A 256 18.66 1.51 9.29
CA LEU A 256 19.02 0.19 8.77
C LEU A 256 20.31 0.22 7.94
N LYS A 257 20.84 1.41 7.65
CA LYS A 257 22.06 1.64 6.85
C LYS A 257 21.97 0.99 5.47
N THR A 258 20.81 1.06 4.82
CA THR A 258 20.59 0.42 3.50
C THR A 258 21.44 1.01 2.39
N ALA A 259 21.99 2.22 2.58
CA ALA A 259 22.99 2.79 1.68
C ALA A 259 24.39 2.18 1.83
N VAL A 260 24.66 1.44 2.92
CA VAL A 260 26.00 0.91 3.27
C VAL A 260 26.02 -0.62 3.28
N ILE A 261 24.97 -1.27 3.79
CA ILE A 261 24.84 -2.73 3.86
C ILE A 261 24.08 -3.19 2.61
N ARG A 262 24.80 -3.61 1.55
CA ARG A 262 24.25 -4.06 0.26
C ARG A 262 25.05 -5.24 -0.28
#